data_AF-A0A382TJU9-F1
#
_entry.id   AF-A0A382TJU9-F1
#
_cell.length_a   1.000
_cell.length_b   1.000
_cell.length_c   1.000
_cell.angle_alpha   90.00
_cell.angle_beta   90.00
_cell.angle_gamma   90.00
#
_symmetry.space_group_name_H-M   'P 1'
#
loop_
_entity.id
_entity.type
_entity.pdbx_description
1 polymer ?
#
loop_
_entity_poly.entity_id
_entity_poly.type
_entity_poly.pdbx_seq_one_letter_code
_entity_poly.pdbx_strand_id
1 'polypeptide(L)'
;GIAEGECDCEGNVLDCAGVCGGGAEVDDFNLCGNNNLLQGAINAADCGAELNIPEGDYDESIVIHKCITLIGESDDRGRRRILQGTDIDFNERDNDDCDCDDVTLIGIEFYSESDESGGALSVSSEVGSLTITDGLFDGNAGGYAFTGSDIGSLEVSGSSFINSTGVSITGGSVVNHQINESSFTNNSHNMDVSEDCDGTLDATYNWWGSSEGPGDSVTGDVNYAPWYISEGMTEAVTLDECGVWGGSGIPEGDCDCDGNVLDCAGACGGSTVIDQCGVCGGSGIAEGECDCEGNVLDCAG
;
A
#
# COMPACT_ATOMS: atom_id res chain seq x y z
N GLY A 1 -45.50 47.04 -14.69
CA GLY A 1 -44.36 46.78 -13.81
C GLY A 1 -44.12 45.30 -13.82
N ILE A 2 -42.87 44.88 -13.72
CA ILE A 2 -42.50 43.46 -13.56
C ILE A 2 -43.10 42.96 -12.24
N ALA A 3 -43.63 41.73 -12.18
CA ALA A 3 -44.21 41.20 -10.96
C ALA A 3 -43.12 40.87 -9.92
N GLU A 4 -43.51 40.74 -8.65
CA GLU A 4 -42.57 40.41 -7.58
C GLU A 4 -41.99 38.99 -7.79
N GLY A 5 -40.66 38.88 -7.85
CA GLY A 5 -39.95 37.62 -8.13
C GLY A 5 -39.65 37.37 -9.61
N GLU A 6 -40.23 38.14 -10.53
CA GLU A 6 -39.93 38.09 -11.96
C GLU A 6 -38.80 39.07 -12.32
N CYS A 7 -38.05 38.75 -13.36
CA CYS A 7 -36.94 39.57 -13.86
C CYS A 7 -37.24 40.25 -15.21
N ASP A 8 -38.35 39.90 -15.87
CA ASP A 8 -38.84 40.54 -17.09
C ASP A 8 -40.37 40.56 -17.19
N CYS A 9 -40.89 41.08 -18.30
CA CYS A 9 -42.33 41.17 -18.55
C CYS A 9 -42.94 39.86 -19.11
N GLU A 10 -42.13 38.84 -19.35
CA GLU A 10 -42.55 37.53 -19.86
C GLU A 10 -42.79 36.52 -18.73
N GLY A 11 -42.50 36.89 -17.48
CA GLY A 11 -42.68 36.06 -16.30
C GLY A 11 -41.48 35.19 -15.97
N ASN A 12 -40.32 35.48 -16.56
CA ASN A 12 -39.10 34.74 -16.28
C ASN A 12 -38.56 35.09 -14.89
N VAL A 13 -37.83 34.15 -14.29
CA VAL A 13 -37.14 34.31 -13.00
C VAL A 13 -35.62 34.31 -13.21
N LEU A 14 -34.88 34.85 -12.25
CA LEU A 14 -33.42 34.75 -12.23
C LEU A 14 -33.03 33.30 -11.92
N ASP A 15 -32.14 32.73 -12.72
CA ASP A 15 -31.45 31.51 -12.35
C ASP A 15 -30.39 31.77 -11.27
N CYS A 16 -29.69 30.73 -10.83
CA CYS A 16 -28.68 30.89 -9.78
C CYS A 16 -27.47 31.75 -10.22
N ALA A 17 -27.27 31.96 -11.53
CA ALA A 17 -26.23 32.81 -12.09
C ALA A 17 -26.69 34.27 -12.25
N GLY A 18 -27.93 34.58 -11.85
CA GLY A 18 -28.52 35.90 -12.00
C GLY A 18 -28.91 36.22 -13.45
N VAL A 19 -29.11 35.21 -14.29
CA VAL A 19 -29.58 35.36 -15.67
C VAL A 19 -31.08 35.21 -15.72
N CYS A 20 -31.76 36.21 -16.26
CA CYS A 20 -33.22 36.19 -16.40
C CYS A 20 -33.67 35.15 -17.44
N GLY A 21 -34.46 34.17 -17.02
CA GLY A 21 -34.85 33.04 -17.87
C GLY A 21 -33.70 32.10 -18.20
N GLY A 22 -32.60 32.16 -17.43
CA GLY A 22 -31.49 31.24 -17.54
C GLY A 22 -31.83 29.84 -17.01
N GLY A 23 -30.99 28.87 -17.36
CA GLY A 23 -31.18 27.47 -16.99
C GLY A 23 -30.14 26.94 -16.00
N ALA A 24 -29.33 27.80 -15.40
CA ALA A 24 -28.34 27.36 -14.43
C ALA A 24 -29.03 26.92 -13.13
N GLU A 25 -28.69 25.73 -12.67
CA GLU A 25 -29.19 25.16 -11.41
C GLU A 25 -28.04 25.03 -10.41
N VAL A 26 -28.38 25.09 -9.12
CA VAL A 26 -27.45 24.77 -8.04
C VAL A 26 -27.36 23.26 -7.96
N ASP A 27 -26.14 22.75 -7.99
CA ASP A 27 -25.83 21.34 -8.04
C ASP A 27 -25.60 20.76 -6.63
N ASP A 28 -25.25 19.48 -6.52
CA ASP A 28 -25.10 18.79 -5.23
C ASP A 28 -23.87 19.28 -4.43
N PHE A 29 -22.94 19.99 -5.08
CA PHE A 29 -21.84 20.70 -4.44
C PHE A 29 -22.23 22.13 -4.00
N ASN A 30 -23.50 22.50 -4.12
CA ASN A 30 -24.03 23.85 -3.93
C ASN A 30 -23.43 24.89 -4.89
N LEU A 31 -23.01 24.47 -6.08
CA LEU A 31 -22.44 25.35 -7.09
C LEU A 31 -23.43 25.60 -8.23
N CYS A 32 -23.55 26.86 -8.61
CA CYS A 32 -24.42 27.25 -9.70
C CYS A 32 -23.80 26.89 -11.06
N GLY A 33 -24.50 26.09 -11.86
CA GLY A 33 -24.10 25.76 -13.23
C GLY A 33 -22.92 24.79 -13.35
N ASN A 34 -22.52 24.15 -12.24
CA ASN A 34 -21.42 23.18 -12.20
C ASN A 34 -21.82 21.78 -12.70
N ASN A 35 -23.13 21.49 -12.77
CA ASN A 35 -23.68 20.25 -13.33
C ASN A 35 -23.15 18.97 -12.65
N ASN A 36 -22.94 19.00 -11.33
CA ASN A 36 -22.43 17.88 -10.52
C ASN A 36 -21.03 17.41 -10.91
N LEU A 37 -20.20 18.26 -11.53
CA LEU A 37 -18.81 17.95 -11.84
C LEU A 37 -17.93 18.11 -10.59
N LEU A 38 -17.23 17.06 -10.21
CA LEU A 38 -16.28 17.09 -9.10
C LEU A 38 -15.07 17.98 -9.44
N GLN A 39 -14.57 17.97 -10.68
CA GLN A 39 -13.47 18.85 -11.06
C GLN A 39 -13.85 20.32 -10.88
N GLY A 40 -15.07 20.69 -11.25
CA GLY A 40 -15.54 22.07 -11.09
C GLY A 40 -15.73 22.46 -9.62
N ALA A 41 -16.08 21.51 -8.75
CA ALA A 41 -16.12 21.71 -7.32
C ALA A 41 -14.73 21.92 -6.70
N ILE A 42 -13.73 21.13 -7.11
CA ILE A 42 -12.32 21.33 -6.72
C ILE A 42 -11.84 22.70 -7.17
N ASN A 43 -12.11 23.08 -8.42
CA ASN A 43 -11.72 24.38 -8.97
C ASN A 43 -12.35 25.55 -8.20
N ALA A 44 -13.60 25.42 -7.76
CA ALA A 44 -14.31 26.46 -7.02
C ALA A 44 -13.93 26.55 -5.53
N ALA A 45 -13.30 25.52 -4.97
CA ALA A 45 -12.89 25.48 -3.57
C ALA A 45 -11.67 26.40 -3.31
N ASP A 46 -11.65 27.05 -2.15
CA ASP A 46 -10.50 27.83 -1.69
C ASP A 46 -9.31 26.91 -1.33
N CYS A 47 -8.08 27.43 -1.40
CA CYS A 47 -6.88 26.73 -0.90
C CYS A 47 -7.06 26.29 0.56
N GLY A 48 -6.77 25.02 0.86
CA GLY A 48 -6.90 24.41 2.17
C GLY A 48 -8.35 24.11 2.59
N ALA A 49 -9.31 24.19 1.67
CA ALA A 49 -10.70 23.87 1.96
C ALA A 49 -10.92 22.36 2.23
N GLU A 50 -11.99 22.08 2.97
CA GLU A 50 -12.55 20.73 3.11
C GLU A 50 -13.76 20.61 2.18
N LEU A 51 -13.70 19.68 1.22
CA LEU A 51 -14.76 19.42 0.24
C LEU A 51 -15.37 18.04 0.50
N ASN A 52 -16.63 18.04 0.92
CA ASN A 52 -17.42 16.82 1.03
C ASN A 52 -17.91 16.41 -0.36
N ILE A 53 -17.60 15.18 -0.76
CA ILE A 53 -18.00 14.62 -2.06
C ILE A 53 -19.33 13.88 -1.86
N PRO A 54 -20.42 14.33 -2.51
CA PRO A 54 -21.68 13.59 -2.54
C PRO A 54 -21.50 12.15 -3.03
N GLU A 55 -22.41 11.25 -2.65
CA GLU A 55 -22.41 9.90 -3.21
C GLU A 55 -22.61 9.96 -4.73
N GLY A 56 -21.78 9.24 -5.49
CA GLY A 56 -21.90 9.26 -6.94
C GLY A 56 -20.78 8.51 -7.67
N ASP A 57 -21.08 8.26 -8.94
CA ASP A 57 -20.11 7.83 -9.94
C ASP A 57 -19.71 9.05 -10.77
N TYR A 58 -18.47 9.47 -10.59
CA TYR A 58 -17.85 10.59 -11.27
C TYR A 58 -17.09 10.05 -12.49
N ASP A 59 -17.78 10.04 -13.63
CA ASP A 59 -17.22 9.65 -14.92
C ASP A 59 -16.44 10.81 -15.56
N GLU A 60 -15.41 11.27 -14.86
CA GLU A 60 -14.53 12.36 -15.25
C GLU A 60 -13.12 12.12 -14.69
N SER A 61 -12.11 12.62 -15.40
CA SER A 61 -10.73 12.63 -14.91
C SER A 61 -10.51 13.86 -14.03
N ILE A 62 -9.88 13.65 -12.87
CA ILE A 62 -9.69 14.70 -11.87
C ILE A 62 -8.22 15.12 -11.79
N VAL A 63 -7.98 16.42 -11.74
CA VAL A 63 -6.69 17.04 -11.42
C VAL A 63 -6.84 17.86 -10.14
N ILE A 64 -6.11 17.46 -9.10
CA ILE A 64 -5.96 18.23 -7.86
C ILE A 64 -4.72 19.10 -7.99
N HIS A 65 -4.94 20.41 -8.05
CA HIS A 65 -3.88 21.41 -8.31
C HIS A 65 -3.72 22.43 -7.17
N LYS A 66 -4.31 22.13 -6.01
CA LYS A 66 -4.31 22.98 -4.82
C LYS A 66 -4.29 22.13 -3.55
N CYS A 67 -3.82 22.71 -2.45
CA CYS A 67 -3.98 22.09 -1.14
C CYS A 67 -5.47 21.97 -0.81
N ILE A 68 -5.93 20.76 -0.47
CA ILE A 68 -7.36 20.47 -0.25
C ILE A 68 -7.54 19.18 0.56
N THR A 69 -8.63 19.10 1.32
CA THR A 69 -9.12 17.85 1.92
C THR A 69 -10.37 17.40 1.18
N LEU A 70 -10.34 16.23 0.55
CA LEU A 70 -11.49 15.61 -0.08
C LEU A 70 -12.05 14.51 0.82
N ILE A 71 -13.33 14.63 1.16
CA ILE A 71 -14.01 13.73 2.10
C ILE A 71 -15.12 12.99 1.35
N GLY A 72 -14.86 11.72 1.05
CA GLY A 72 -15.82 10.73 0.58
C GLY A 72 -16.38 9.85 1.71
N GLU A 73 -16.05 10.09 2.97
CA GLU A 73 -16.64 9.33 4.08
C GLU A 73 -18.09 9.76 4.34
N SER A 74 -19.02 8.81 4.45
CA SER A 74 -20.34 9.06 5.04
C SER A 74 -20.86 7.89 5.84
N ASP A 75 -21.72 8.18 6.81
CA ASP A 75 -22.52 7.20 7.57
C ASP A 75 -23.39 6.29 6.67
N ASP A 76 -23.65 6.71 5.44
CA ASP A 76 -24.41 5.97 4.45
C ASP A 76 -23.47 5.12 3.57
N ARG A 77 -23.90 3.89 3.28
CA ARG A 77 -23.16 2.84 2.52
C ARG A 77 -22.88 3.18 1.05
N GLY A 78 -23.06 4.43 0.66
CA GLY A 78 -22.78 4.97 -0.66
C GLY A 78 -21.27 5.09 -0.89
N ARG A 79 -20.84 4.89 -2.14
CA ARG A 79 -19.42 4.97 -2.52
C ARG A 79 -19.21 6.15 -3.45
N ARG A 80 -18.03 6.77 -3.37
CA ARG A 80 -17.63 7.89 -4.24
C ARG A 80 -16.59 7.35 -5.19
N ARG A 81 -17.00 7.13 -6.43
CA ARG A 81 -16.19 6.44 -7.44
C ARG A 81 -15.75 7.43 -8.49
N ILE A 82 -14.45 7.68 -8.60
CA ILE A 82 -13.85 8.45 -9.69
C ILE A 82 -13.40 7.44 -10.74
N LEU A 83 -14.00 7.50 -11.93
CA LEU A 83 -13.92 6.41 -12.92
C LEU A 83 -12.81 6.56 -13.96
N GLN A 84 -12.23 7.76 -14.10
CA GLN A 84 -11.27 8.09 -15.18
C GLN A 84 -9.90 8.56 -14.63
N GLY A 85 -9.48 7.98 -13.51
CA GLY A 85 -8.23 8.30 -12.84
C GLY A 85 -8.23 9.67 -12.16
N THR A 86 -7.17 9.90 -11.39
CA THR A 86 -6.93 11.16 -10.68
C THR A 86 -5.44 11.46 -10.72
N ASP A 87 -5.10 12.71 -11.00
CA ASP A 87 -3.74 13.23 -10.93
C ASP A 87 -3.64 14.34 -9.89
N ILE A 88 -2.52 14.41 -9.19
CA ILE A 88 -2.16 15.53 -8.33
C ILE A 88 -1.03 16.29 -9.03
N ASP A 89 -1.38 17.46 -9.57
CA ASP A 89 -0.49 18.31 -10.36
C ASP A 89 -0.65 19.80 -9.98
N PHE A 90 0.25 20.28 -9.13
CA PHE A 90 0.39 21.67 -8.74
C PHE A 90 1.15 22.51 -9.78
N ASN A 91 1.72 21.92 -10.82
CA ASN A 91 2.33 22.67 -11.93
C ASN A 91 1.32 23.01 -13.03
N GLU A 92 0.06 22.59 -12.88
CA GLU A 92 -1.01 22.87 -13.83
C GLU A 92 -1.20 24.38 -14.00
N ARG A 93 -1.54 24.80 -15.22
CA ARG A 93 -1.65 26.21 -15.60
C ARG A 93 -2.65 26.99 -14.76
N ASP A 94 -3.68 26.29 -14.28
CA ASP A 94 -4.79 26.83 -13.53
C ASP A 94 -4.63 26.64 -12.00
N ASN A 95 -3.40 26.38 -11.51
CA ASN A 95 -3.12 26.37 -10.07
C ASN A 95 -3.44 27.75 -9.45
N ASP A 96 -4.11 27.71 -8.28
CA ASP A 96 -4.51 28.87 -7.48
C ASP A 96 -3.34 29.62 -6.80
N ASP A 97 -2.09 29.14 -6.94
CA ASP A 97 -0.89 29.69 -6.30
C ASP A 97 -1.04 29.70 -4.77
N CYS A 98 -1.45 28.54 -4.23
CA CYS A 98 -1.64 28.37 -2.80
C CYS A 98 -0.31 28.48 -2.04
N ASP A 99 -0.33 29.10 -0.85
CA ASP A 99 0.79 29.07 0.10
C ASP A 99 0.97 27.69 0.79
N CYS A 100 0.19 26.68 0.38
CA CYS A 100 0.23 25.30 0.86
C CYS A 100 0.16 24.28 -0.28
N ASP A 101 0.64 23.08 0.00
CA ASP A 101 0.82 21.97 -0.93
C ASP A 101 0.36 20.61 -0.34
N ASP A 102 -0.34 20.62 0.80
CA ASP A 102 -0.85 19.41 1.45
C ASP A 102 -2.19 18.96 0.85
N VAL A 103 -2.33 17.66 0.58
CA VAL A 103 -3.55 17.02 0.08
C VAL A 103 -3.98 15.88 1.01
N THR A 104 -5.27 15.85 1.35
CA THR A 104 -5.86 14.77 2.18
C THR A 104 -7.05 14.15 1.45
N LEU A 105 -7.08 12.83 1.35
CA LEU A 105 -8.10 12.05 0.65
C LEU A 105 -8.70 11.00 1.58
N ILE A 106 -10.00 11.05 1.85
CA ILE A 106 -10.65 10.19 2.85
C ILE A 106 -11.84 9.48 2.23
N GLY A 107 -11.87 8.14 2.22
CA GLY A 107 -13.07 7.37 1.85
C GLY A 107 -13.45 7.44 0.37
N ILE A 108 -12.47 7.60 -0.52
CA ILE A 108 -12.71 7.77 -1.97
C ILE A 108 -12.24 6.50 -2.71
N GLU A 109 -13.02 6.06 -3.69
CA GLU A 109 -12.64 4.99 -4.61
C GLU A 109 -12.14 5.58 -5.94
N PHE A 110 -10.89 5.31 -6.27
CA PHE A 110 -10.22 5.71 -7.50
C PHE A 110 -10.13 4.52 -8.45
N TYR A 111 -10.58 4.70 -9.69
CA TYR A 111 -10.48 3.72 -10.74
C TYR A 111 -9.62 4.25 -11.88
N SER A 112 -8.74 3.41 -12.42
CA SER A 112 -7.97 3.71 -13.62
C SER A 112 -8.80 3.54 -14.89
N GLU A 113 -8.51 4.34 -15.92
CA GLU A 113 -9.08 4.16 -17.25
C GLU A 113 -8.64 2.82 -17.87
N SER A 114 -9.53 2.18 -18.62
CA SER A 114 -9.39 0.76 -18.99
C SER A 114 -8.26 0.42 -19.99
N ASP A 115 -7.56 1.41 -20.54
CA ASP A 115 -6.70 1.24 -21.73
C ASP A 115 -5.34 1.94 -21.70
N GLU A 116 -5.00 2.66 -20.63
CA GLU A 116 -3.70 3.37 -20.51
C GLU A 116 -2.87 2.84 -19.33
N SER A 117 -1.54 2.99 -19.39
CA SER A 117 -0.62 2.65 -18.30
C SER A 117 -0.67 3.61 -17.10
N GLY A 118 -1.78 4.35 -16.96
CA GLY A 118 -1.99 5.36 -15.92
C GLY A 118 -2.34 4.77 -14.56
N GLY A 119 -2.00 5.50 -13.51
CA GLY A 119 -2.40 5.18 -12.14
C GLY A 119 -3.89 5.46 -11.90
N ALA A 120 -4.55 4.73 -10.99
CA ALA A 120 -5.86 5.16 -10.48
C ALA A 120 -5.74 6.51 -9.73
N LEU A 121 -4.64 6.68 -8.97
CA LEU A 121 -4.16 7.95 -8.46
C LEU A 121 -2.69 8.14 -8.85
N SER A 122 -2.35 9.29 -9.40
CA SER A 122 -0.99 9.66 -9.79
C SER A 122 -0.58 10.97 -9.11
N VAL A 123 0.70 11.12 -8.82
CA VAL A 123 1.32 12.38 -8.37
C VAL A 123 2.38 12.77 -9.37
N SER A 124 2.10 13.80 -10.17
CA SER A 124 2.95 14.24 -11.28
C SER A 124 3.74 15.51 -10.98
N SER A 125 3.47 16.16 -9.84
CA SER A 125 4.21 17.33 -9.32
C SER A 125 4.63 17.17 -7.87
N GLU A 126 5.49 18.07 -7.39
CA GLU A 126 5.86 18.15 -5.97
C GLU A 126 4.62 18.42 -5.09
N VAL A 127 4.44 17.60 -4.06
CA VAL A 127 3.40 17.71 -3.02
C VAL A 127 4.07 17.69 -1.65
N GLY A 128 3.62 18.55 -0.74
CA GLY A 128 4.15 18.63 0.62
C GLY A 128 3.86 17.35 1.40
N SER A 129 2.62 17.20 1.87
CA SER A 129 2.11 15.97 2.47
C SER A 129 0.91 15.43 1.71
N LEU A 130 0.91 14.12 1.44
CA LEU A 130 -0.23 13.38 0.92
C LEU A 130 -0.72 12.39 1.99
N THR A 131 -1.93 12.62 2.48
CA THR A 131 -2.61 11.71 3.43
C THR A 131 -3.78 11.03 2.73
N ILE A 132 -3.87 9.71 2.87
CA ILE A 132 -4.93 8.88 2.29
C ILE A 132 -5.47 7.96 3.37
N THR A 133 -6.78 7.93 3.54
CA THR A 133 -7.45 7.06 4.52
C THR A 133 -8.68 6.41 3.91
N ASP A 134 -8.87 5.12 4.17
CA ASP A 134 -10.03 4.35 3.74
C ASP A 134 -10.32 4.43 2.22
N GLY A 135 -9.26 4.54 1.41
CA GLY A 135 -9.36 4.62 -0.04
C GLY A 135 -9.41 3.26 -0.72
N LEU A 136 -10.04 3.19 -1.89
CA LEU A 136 -9.90 2.06 -2.82
C LEU A 136 -9.15 2.56 -4.06
N PHE A 137 -8.13 1.82 -4.47
CA PHE A 137 -7.37 2.09 -5.68
C PHE A 137 -7.48 0.86 -6.58
N ASP A 138 -8.40 0.92 -7.52
CA ASP A 138 -8.64 -0.12 -8.52
C ASP A 138 -7.94 0.31 -9.82
N GLY A 139 -6.71 -0.18 -10.00
CA GLY A 139 -5.97 0.12 -11.21
C GLY A 139 -6.45 -0.74 -12.39
N ASN A 140 -5.57 -0.96 -13.35
CA ASN A 140 -5.83 -1.86 -14.47
C ASN A 140 -4.64 -2.81 -14.68
N ALA A 141 -4.82 -3.83 -15.55
CA ALA A 141 -3.82 -4.88 -15.77
C ALA A 141 -2.45 -4.39 -16.30
N GLY A 142 -2.35 -3.16 -16.81
CA GLY A 142 -1.12 -2.55 -17.33
C GLY A 142 -0.66 -1.28 -16.60
N GLY A 143 -1.40 -0.84 -15.59
CA GLY A 143 -1.21 0.42 -14.89
C GLY A 143 -0.94 0.22 -13.40
N TYR A 144 -0.98 1.33 -12.68
CA TYR A 144 -0.72 1.39 -11.25
C TYR A 144 -2.02 1.64 -10.48
N ALA A 145 -2.13 1.19 -9.24
CA ALA A 145 -3.16 1.71 -8.35
C ALA A 145 -2.73 3.09 -7.81
N PHE A 146 -1.47 3.23 -7.43
CA PHE A 146 -0.86 4.52 -7.04
C PHE A 146 0.55 4.69 -7.63
N THR A 147 0.86 5.88 -8.13
CA THR A 147 2.21 6.22 -8.62
C THR A 147 2.63 7.64 -8.24
N GLY A 148 3.92 7.85 -7.93
CA GLY A 148 4.47 9.17 -7.64
C GLY A 148 5.99 9.18 -7.48
N SER A 149 6.60 10.37 -7.54
CA SER A 149 8.06 10.55 -7.34
C SER A 149 8.43 11.70 -6.41
N ASP A 150 7.57 12.71 -6.25
CA ASP A 150 7.92 13.95 -5.56
C ASP A 150 6.91 14.25 -4.44
N ILE A 151 6.89 13.39 -3.44
CA ILE A 151 6.02 13.53 -2.26
C ILE A 151 6.93 13.80 -1.06
N GLY A 152 6.70 14.88 -0.30
CA GLY A 152 7.49 15.19 0.89
C GLY A 152 7.21 14.23 2.05
N SER A 153 5.94 13.86 2.24
CA SER A 153 5.48 12.87 3.22
C SER A 153 4.24 12.16 2.71
N LEU A 154 4.23 10.82 2.74
CA LEU A 154 3.11 9.99 2.31
C LEU A 154 2.60 9.21 3.52
N GLU A 155 1.32 9.34 3.84
CA GLU A 155 0.66 8.57 4.88
C GLU A 155 -0.59 7.91 4.30
N VAL A 156 -0.60 6.58 4.26
CA VAL A 156 -1.73 5.79 3.78
C VAL A 156 -2.16 4.79 4.85
N SER A 157 -3.45 4.78 5.18
CA SER A 157 -4.05 3.82 6.12
C SER A 157 -5.44 3.36 5.67
N GLY A 158 -5.86 2.18 6.14
CA GLY A 158 -7.21 1.63 5.88
C GLY A 158 -7.53 1.38 4.41
N SER A 159 -6.53 1.46 3.52
CA SER A 159 -6.77 1.56 2.08
C SER A 159 -6.57 0.21 1.38
N SER A 160 -7.12 0.07 0.17
CA SER A 160 -7.06 -1.16 -0.61
C SER A 160 -6.52 -0.89 -2.01
N PHE A 161 -5.48 -1.61 -2.41
CA PHE A 161 -4.83 -1.54 -3.72
C PHE A 161 -5.07 -2.84 -4.48
N ILE A 162 -5.80 -2.77 -5.58
CA ILE A 162 -6.25 -3.97 -6.31
C ILE A 162 -6.06 -3.88 -7.83
N ASN A 163 -6.07 -5.05 -8.47
CA ASN A 163 -6.17 -5.26 -9.91
C ASN A 163 -5.09 -4.57 -10.76
N SER A 164 -3.88 -4.39 -10.23
CA SER A 164 -2.86 -3.55 -10.88
C SER A 164 -1.44 -3.91 -10.46
N THR A 165 -0.48 -3.02 -10.79
CA THR A 165 0.71 -2.84 -9.94
C THR A 165 0.33 -1.91 -8.78
N GLY A 166 0.34 -2.39 -7.54
CA GLY A 166 -0.25 -1.70 -6.40
C GLY A 166 0.29 -0.27 -6.19
N VAL A 167 1.50 -0.14 -5.67
CA VAL A 167 2.16 1.14 -5.40
C VAL A 167 3.49 1.20 -6.15
N SER A 168 3.75 2.28 -6.89
CA SER A 168 5.05 2.50 -7.54
C SER A 168 5.60 3.88 -7.17
N ILE A 169 6.79 3.91 -6.57
CA ILE A 169 7.49 5.15 -6.24
C ILE A 169 8.82 5.15 -6.98
N THR A 170 8.98 6.11 -7.90
CA THR A 170 10.05 6.06 -8.90
C THR A 170 11.24 6.99 -8.61
N GLY A 171 11.12 7.85 -7.60
CA GLY A 171 12.17 8.78 -7.20
C GLY A 171 11.85 9.49 -5.88
N GLY A 172 12.66 10.48 -5.54
CA GLY A 172 12.48 11.28 -4.33
C GLY A 172 13.03 10.62 -3.06
N SER A 173 12.53 11.06 -1.90
CA SER A 173 12.88 10.48 -0.60
C SER A 173 11.66 9.80 0.01
N VAL A 174 11.84 8.55 0.42
CA VAL A 174 10.79 7.74 1.06
C VAL A 174 10.94 7.65 2.59
N VAL A 175 11.86 8.42 3.18
CA VAL A 175 12.14 8.41 4.63
C VAL A 175 10.90 8.73 5.47
N ASN A 176 9.99 9.55 4.95
CA ASN A 176 8.74 9.93 5.61
C ASN A 176 7.52 9.28 4.91
N HIS A 177 7.69 8.12 4.29
CA HIS A 177 6.59 7.42 3.63
C HIS A 177 6.16 6.22 4.45
N GLN A 178 4.86 6.18 4.74
CA GLN A 178 4.20 5.17 5.53
C GLN A 178 2.94 4.72 4.79
N ILE A 179 2.87 3.42 4.50
CA ILE A 179 1.68 2.77 3.99
C ILE A 179 1.41 1.61 4.93
N ASN A 180 0.47 1.76 5.84
CA ASN A 180 0.19 0.77 6.86
C ASN A 180 -1.29 0.42 6.88
N GLU A 181 -1.66 -0.63 7.59
CA GLU A 181 -3.06 -1.03 7.80
C GLU A 181 -3.87 -1.10 6.49
N SER A 182 -3.19 -1.46 5.41
CA SER A 182 -3.72 -1.43 4.04
C SER A 182 -3.63 -2.81 3.39
N SER A 183 -4.48 -3.05 2.39
CA SER A 183 -4.59 -4.33 1.70
C SER A 183 -4.08 -4.25 0.26
N PHE A 184 -3.33 -5.26 -0.15
CA PHE A 184 -2.81 -5.42 -1.50
C PHE A 184 -3.25 -6.78 -2.02
N THR A 185 -4.21 -6.81 -2.95
CA THR A 185 -4.80 -8.07 -3.43
C THR A 185 -5.04 -8.06 -4.92
N ASN A 186 -4.95 -9.24 -5.55
CA ASN A 186 -5.15 -9.40 -7.00
C ASN A 186 -4.27 -8.48 -7.87
N ASN A 187 -3.08 -8.15 -7.37
CA ASN A 187 -2.08 -7.36 -8.09
C ASN A 187 -1.10 -8.28 -8.82
N SER A 188 -0.58 -7.82 -9.96
CA SER A 188 0.55 -8.45 -10.62
C SER A 188 1.85 -8.26 -9.82
N HIS A 189 1.94 -7.12 -9.13
CA HIS A 189 3.03 -6.73 -8.23
C HIS A 189 2.47 -5.77 -7.18
N ASN A 190 2.82 -5.93 -5.90
CA ASN A 190 2.17 -5.18 -4.82
C ASN A 190 2.80 -3.80 -4.60
N MET A 191 4.13 -3.73 -4.56
CA MET A 191 4.84 -2.48 -4.30
C MET A 191 6.21 -2.47 -4.96
N ASP A 192 6.54 -1.35 -5.59
CA ASP A 192 7.85 -1.10 -6.19
C ASP A 192 8.38 0.26 -5.74
N VAL A 193 9.49 0.25 -5.00
CA VAL A 193 10.23 1.46 -4.65
C VAL A 193 11.55 1.43 -5.41
N SER A 194 11.75 2.39 -6.31
CA SER A 194 12.95 2.47 -7.14
C SER A 194 14.22 2.55 -6.29
N GLU A 195 15.31 1.93 -6.76
CA GLU A 195 16.65 2.05 -6.17
C GLU A 195 17.17 3.51 -6.17
N ASP A 196 16.57 4.39 -6.99
CA ASP A 196 16.88 5.82 -7.02
C ASP A 196 16.25 6.60 -5.85
N CYS A 197 15.38 5.97 -5.05
CA CYS A 197 14.78 6.61 -3.87
C CYS A 197 15.75 6.65 -2.69
N ASP A 198 15.74 7.74 -1.91
CA ASP A 198 16.50 7.84 -0.66
C ASP A 198 15.67 7.41 0.55
N GLY A 199 16.19 6.47 1.33
CA GLY A 199 15.55 5.98 2.57
C GLY A 199 14.88 4.62 2.43
N THR A 200 14.03 4.29 3.41
CA THR A 200 13.26 3.05 3.43
C THR A 200 11.80 3.39 3.67
N LEU A 201 10.91 2.93 2.80
CA LEU A 201 9.47 3.11 2.97
C LEU A 201 8.97 2.17 4.08
N ASP A 202 8.19 2.69 5.03
CA ASP A 202 7.52 1.87 6.03
C ASP A 202 6.23 1.30 5.45
N ALA A 203 6.24 0.00 5.17
CA ALA A 203 5.07 -0.77 4.72
C ALA A 203 4.66 -1.84 5.74
N THR A 204 4.93 -1.61 7.02
CA THR A 204 4.57 -2.55 8.08
C THR A 204 3.05 -2.63 8.26
N TYR A 205 2.58 -3.71 8.86
CA TYR A 205 1.17 -3.94 9.16
C TYR A 205 0.24 -3.84 7.93
N ASN A 206 0.65 -4.39 6.79
CA ASN A 206 -0.22 -4.55 5.63
C ASN A 206 -0.66 -6.00 5.43
N TRP A 207 -1.77 -6.20 4.72
CA TRP A 207 -2.15 -7.50 4.16
C TRP A 207 -1.68 -7.58 2.71
N TRP A 208 -0.74 -8.47 2.42
CA TRP A 208 -0.14 -8.60 1.08
C TRP A 208 -0.86 -9.60 0.15
N GLY A 209 -2.07 -10.02 0.52
CA GLY A 209 -2.82 -11.05 -0.22
C GLY A 209 -2.41 -12.49 0.09
N SER A 210 -1.42 -12.69 0.96
CA SER A 210 -0.90 -14.00 1.37
C SER A 210 -0.44 -14.00 2.83
N SER A 211 -0.69 -15.10 3.54
CA SER A 211 -0.20 -15.30 4.91
C SER A 211 1.33 -15.39 4.99
N GLU A 212 1.96 -15.83 3.90
CA GLU A 212 3.42 -15.93 3.77
C GLU A 212 4.10 -14.57 3.59
N GLY A 213 3.31 -13.49 3.47
CA GLY A 213 3.81 -12.14 3.26
C GLY A 213 3.94 -11.77 1.78
N PRO A 214 4.68 -10.69 1.48
CA PRO A 214 4.74 -10.16 0.13
C PRO A 214 5.57 -11.01 -0.84
N GLY A 215 6.55 -11.77 -0.35
CA GLY A 215 7.50 -12.48 -1.22
C GLY A 215 8.13 -11.54 -2.27
N ASP A 216 8.23 -12.00 -3.51
CA ASP A 216 8.81 -11.22 -4.61
C ASP A 216 7.88 -10.12 -5.16
N SER A 217 6.66 -9.94 -4.60
CA SER A 217 5.72 -8.89 -5.03
C SER A 217 6.04 -7.50 -4.47
N VAL A 218 7.08 -7.40 -3.63
CA VAL A 218 7.61 -6.14 -3.13
C VAL A 218 9.07 -6.03 -3.57
N THR A 219 9.41 -4.91 -4.20
CA THR A 219 10.76 -4.60 -4.67
C THR A 219 11.23 -3.25 -4.14
N GLY A 220 12.54 -3.12 -3.92
CA GLY A 220 13.16 -1.92 -3.38
C GLY A 220 13.39 -1.93 -1.87
N ASP A 221 13.82 -0.78 -1.35
CA ASP A 221 14.06 -0.56 0.07
C ASP A 221 12.74 -0.30 0.82
N VAL A 222 12.04 -1.40 1.13
CA VAL A 222 10.75 -1.40 1.81
C VAL A 222 10.80 -2.22 3.10
N ASN A 223 10.41 -1.61 4.21
CA ASN A 223 10.19 -2.31 5.47
C ASN A 223 8.75 -2.83 5.57
N TYR A 224 8.50 -4.06 5.13
CA TYR A 224 7.15 -4.64 5.06
C TYR A 224 6.77 -5.54 6.26
N ALA A 225 7.68 -5.74 7.22
CA ALA A 225 7.49 -6.68 8.32
C ALA A 225 7.40 -5.96 9.69
N PRO A 226 6.43 -6.33 10.55
CA PRO A 226 5.50 -7.44 10.41
C PRO A 226 4.36 -7.14 9.40
N TRP A 227 3.78 -8.18 8.79
CA TRP A 227 2.57 -8.10 7.98
C TRP A 227 1.40 -8.84 8.66
N TYR A 228 0.17 -8.58 8.22
CA TYR A 228 -1.01 -9.34 8.67
C TYR A 228 -1.08 -10.71 7.98
N ILE A 229 -1.51 -11.76 8.69
CA ILE A 229 -1.61 -13.12 8.11
C ILE A 229 -3.00 -13.47 7.57
N SER A 230 -3.95 -12.54 7.65
CA SER A 230 -5.28 -12.67 7.07
C SER A 230 -5.84 -11.31 6.66
N GLU A 231 -6.78 -11.33 5.71
CA GLU A 231 -7.47 -10.15 5.19
C GLU A 231 -8.16 -9.31 6.27
N GLY A 232 -8.57 -9.93 7.38
CA GLY A 232 -9.21 -9.22 8.49
C GLY A 232 -8.26 -8.37 9.34
N MET A 233 -6.95 -8.41 9.08
CA MET A 233 -5.93 -7.60 9.77
C MET A 233 -6.00 -7.67 11.31
N THR A 234 -6.34 -8.85 11.84
CA THR A 234 -6.50 -9.06 13.30
C THR A 234 -5.28 -9.70 13.95
N GLU A 235 -4.38 -10.29 13.16
CA GLU A 235 -3.21 -11.01 13.63
C GLU A 235 -2.04 -10.77 12.68
N ALA A 236 -0.90 -10.33 13.24
CA ALA A 236 0.33 -10.09 12.52
C ALA A 236 1.28 -11.28 12.63
N VAL A 237 2.11 -11.47 11.61
CA VAL A 237 3.15 -12.48 11.58
C VAL A 237 4.13 -12.30 12.75
N THR A 238 4.67 -13.40 13.25
CA THR A 238 5.68 -13.41 14.31
C THR A 238 7.03 -13.89 13.77
N LEU A 239 8.10 -13.50 14.45
CA LEU A 239 9.42 -14.09 14.26
C LEU A 239 9.41 -15.52 14.82
N ASP A 240 10.03 -16.44 14.08
CA ASP A 240 10.34 -17.78 14.59
C ASP A 240 11.61 -17.75 15.47
N GLU A 241 12.04 -18.92 15.97
CA GLU A 241 13.25 -19.07 16.79
C GLU A 241 14.54 -18.70 16.04
N CYS A 242 14.48 -18.61 14.71
CA CYS A 242 15.57 -18.21 13.83
C CYS A 242 15.56 -16.73 13.47
N GLY A 243 14.60 -15.96 13.99
CA GLY A 243 14.45 -14.55 13.68
C GLY A 243 13.96 -14.31 12.24
N VAL A 244 13.29 -15.29 11.65
CA VAL A 244 12.66 -15.17 10.33
C VAL A 244 11.17 -14.92 10.51
N TRP A 245 10.65 -13.87 9.88
CA TRP A 245 9.22 -13.57 9.89
C TRP A 245 8.45 -14.66 9.16
N GLY A 246 7.48 -15.29 9.83
CA GLY A 246 6.68 -16.37 9.24
C GLY A 246 7.48 -17.65 8.96
N GLY A 247 8.70 -17.75 9.50
CA GLY A 247 9.53 -18.93 9.34
C GLY A 247 8.94 -20.15 10.06
N SER A 248 9.32 -21.34 9.61
CA SER A 248 8.89 -22.61 10.19
C SER A 248 9.59 -22.96 11.51
N GLY A 249 10.47 -22.10 12.00
CA GLY A 249 11.40 -22.41 13.09
C GLY A 249 12.49 -23.37 12.64
N ILE A 250 13.11 -24.04 13.62
CA ILE A 250 14.17 -25.03 13.38
C ILE A 250 13.54 -26.30 12.73
N PRO A 251 14.01 -26.73 11.54
CA PRO A 251 13.48 -27.92 10.89
C PRO A 251 13.63 -29.20 11.73
N GLU A 252 12.75 -30.19 11.50
CA GLU A 252 12.80 -31.46 12.21
C GLU A 252 14.10 -32.21 11.92
N GLY A 253 14.88 -32.51 12.97
CA GLY A 253 16.17 -33.20 12.89
C GLY A 253 17.37 -32.26 13.02
N ASP A 254 17.15 -30.95 12.83
CA ASP A 254 18.15 -29.93 13.02
C ASP A 254 18.14 -29.46 14.48
N CYS A 255 19.27 -28.92 14.94
CA CYS A 255 19.44 -28.39 16.28
C CYS A 255 19.72 -26.88 16.31
N ASP A 256 19.85 -26.26 15.15
CA ASP A 256 19.95 -24.81 14.95
C ASP A 256 19.41 -24.39 13.58
N CYS A 257 19.44 -23.08 13.33
CA CYS A 257 18.94 -22.45 12.11
C CYS A 257 19.85 -22.60 10.89
N ASP A 258 21.07 -23.12 11.09
CA ASP A 258 22.04 -23.36 10.03
C ASP A 258 21.90 -24.78 9.44
N GLY A 259 20.92 -25.55 9.92
CA GLY A 259 20.69 -26.94 9.51
C GLY A 259 21.72 -27.92 10.07
N ASN A 260 22.36 -27.58 11.20
CA ASN A 260 23.26 -28.51 11.86
C ASN A 260 22.46 -29.58 12.60
N VAL A 261 23.04 -30.78 12.73
CA VAL A 261 22.47 -31.90 13.47
C VAL A 261 23.29 -32.16 14.73
N LEU A 262 22.65 -32.70 15.77
CA LEU A 262 23.34 -33.14 16.98
C LEU A 262 24.33 -34.26 16.66
N ASP A 263 25.57 -34.10 17.10
CA ASP A 263 26.53 -35.19 17.10
C ASP A 263 26.25 -36.20 18.22
N CYS A 264 27.03 -37.28 18.32
CA CYS A 264 26.77 -38.29 19.34
C CYS A 264 27.00 -37.80 20.79
N ALA A 265 27.66 -36.66 20.97
CA ALA A 265 27.89 -36.02 22.26
C ALA A 265 26.77 -35.03 22.60
N GLY A 266 25.77 -34.86 21.72
CA GLY A 266 24.69 -33.89 21.86
C GLY A 266 25.14 -32.46 21.56
N ALA A 267 26.27 -32.26 20.88
CA ALA A 267 26.70 -30.96 20.42
C ALA A 267 26.14 -30.67 19.02
N CYS A 268 25.46 -29.53 18.88
CA CYS A 268 24.93 -29.11 17.58
C CYS A 268 26.08 -28.74 16.63
N GLY A 269 26.10 -29.34 15.42
CA GLY A 269 27.19 -29.15 14.46
C GLY A 269 28.51 -29.80 14.90
N GLY A 270 28.46 -30.68 15.90
CA GLY A 270 29.62 -31.44 16.36
C GLY A 270 30.05 -32.51 15.33
N SER A 271 31.30 -32.95 15.43
CA SER A 271 31.89 -33.93 14.51
C SER A 271 32.10 -35.31 15.13
N THR A 272 31.71 -35.49 16.39
CA THR A 272 31.92 -36.76 17.08
C THR A 272 30.92 -37.80 16.59
N VAL A 273 31.42 -39.01 16.32
CA VAL A 273 30.61 -40.15 15.87
C VAL A 273 30.73 -41.29 16.86
N ILE A 274 29.72 -42.16 16.91
CA ILE A 274 29.76 -43.39 17.69
C ILE A 274 30.77 -44.33 17.04
N ASP A 275 31.75 -44.80 17.80
CA ASP A 275 32.75 -45.78 17.34
C ASP A 275 32.21 -47.23 17.37
N GLN A 276 33.04 -48.21 17.00
CA GLN A 276 32.64 -49.63 16.99
C GLN A 276 32.27 -50.18 18.38
N CYS A 277 32.65 -49.47 19.45
CA CYS A 277 32.40 -49.83 20.83
C CYS A 277 31.16 -49.15 21.41
N GLY A 278 30.42 -48.40 20.59
CA GLY A 278 29.27 -47.63 21.04
C GLY A 278 29.66 -46.36 21.81
N VAL A 279 30.94 -45.96 21.79
CA VAL A 279 31.44 -44.79 22.51
C VAL A 279 31.48 -43.60 21.55
N CYS A 280 30.84 -42.52 21.96
CA CYS A 280 30.87 -41.28 21.20
C CYS A 280 32.27 -40.63 21.23
N GLY A 281 32.84 -40.35 20.06
CA GLY A 281 34.19 -39.78 19.94
C GLY A 281 35.29 -40.72 20.44
N GLY A 282 34.99 -42.00 20.59
CA GLY A 282 35.96 -43.01 20.98
C GLY A 282 36.95 -43.31 19.86
N SER A 283 38.10 -43.88 20.23
CA SER A 283 39.15 -44.28 19.28
C SER A 283 38.82 -45.54 18.50
N GLY A 284 37.69 -46.21 18.79
CA GLY A 284 37.38 -47.54 18.29
C GLY A 284 38.26 -48.62 18.91
N ILE A 285 38.28 -49.79 18.26
CA ILE A 285 39.14 -50.93 18.62
C ILE A 285 40.59 -50.58 18.22
N ALA A 286 41.54 -50.67 19.15
CA ALA A 286 42.93 -50.32 18.85
C ALA A 286 43.60 -51.36 17.94
N GLU A 287 44.67 -50.96 17.24
CA GLU A 287 45.41 -51.85 16.34
C GLU A 287 45.99 -53.05 17.11
N GLY A 288 45.55 -54.26 16.76
CA GLY A 288 45.96 -55.51 17.39
C GLY A 288 44.96 -56.09 18.39
N GLU A 289 43.94 -55.33 18.79
CA GLU A 289 42.85 -55.78 19.66
C GLU A 289 41.71 -56.41 18.84
N CYS A 290 40.93 -57.29 19.46
CA CYS A 290 39.83 -58.05 18.87
C CYS A 290 38.46 -57.55 19.33
N ASP A 291 38.41 -56.77 20.42
CA ASP A 291 37.19 -56.19 20.96
C ASP A 291 37.47 -54.89 21.73
N CYS A 292 36.39 -54.30 22.26
CA CYS A 292 36.38 -53.04 22.98
C CYS A 292 36.92 -53.13 24.42
N GLU A 293 37.28 -54.32 24.88
CA GLU A 293 37.89 -54.56 26.19
C GLU A 293 39.42 -54.68 26.08
N GLY A 294 39.96 -54.61 24.86
CA GLY A 294 41.39 -54.72 24.56
C GLY A 294 41.90 -56.15 24.52
N ASN A 295 41.03 -57.13 24.28
CA ASN A 295 41.44 -58.52 24.17
C ASN A 295 42.22 -58.73 22.86
N VAL A 296 43.38 -59.38 22.93
CA VAL A 296 44.20 -59.73 21.74
C VAL A 296 44.04 -61.21 21.42
N LEU A 297 43.92 -61.58 20.14
CA LEU A 297 43.84 -62.98 19.73
C LEU A 297 45.13 -63.70 20.11
N ASP A 298 45.10 -64.48 21.19
CA ASP A 298 46.16 -65.43 21.48
C ASP A 298 45.96 -66.70 20.64
N CYS A 299 47.04 -67.46 20.41
CA CYS A 299 46.98 -68.69 19.62
C CYS A 299 46.27 -69.87 20.34
N ALA A 300 45.47 -69.64 21.39
CA ALA A 300 44.81 -70.70 22.17
C ALA A 300 43.36 -70.99 21.75
N GLY A 301 42.73 -70.12 20.94
CA GLY A 301 41.40 -70.36 20.36
C GLY A 301 40.22 -70.03 21.28
#